data_AF-A0A067RVV9-F1
#
_entry.id   AF-A0A067RVV9-F1
#
_cell.length_a   1.000
_cell.length_b   1.000
_cell.length_c   1.000
_cell.angle_alpha   90.00
_cell.angle_beta   90.00
_cell.angle_gamma   90.00
#
_symmetry.space_group_name_H-M   'P 1'
#
loop_
_entity.id
_entity.type
_entity.pdbx_description
1 polymer ?
#
loop_
_entity_poly.entity_id
_entity_poly.type
_entity_poly.pdbx_seq_one_letter_code
_entity_poly.pdbx_strand_id
1 'polypeptide(L)'
;KKLHDGNACYCSVQNILSSCLISKNLKIKIYKTIILPVVLYGCITWSLTVRDKHRLQVFENRMLRRTSKPRIEDNGVWRILHNDELKNLYSPNIVRMLKSRRMRWLVHVARMNGERGVHQVLVRKPAGKRLLGRSRHRWKKNIKQDLWGDRS
;
A
#
# COMPACT_ATOMS: atom_id res chain seq x y z
N LYS A 1 -11.14 -7.42 3.46
CA LYS A 1 -11.76 -6.49 2.48
C LYS A 1 -10.73 -5.85 1.55
N LYS A 2 -9.90 -4.88 1.96
CA LYS A 2 -8.95 -4.19 1.03
C LYS A 2 -7.99 -5.11 0.25
N LEU A 3 -7.37 -6.09 0.93
CA LEU A 3 -6.52 -7.10 0.27
C LEU A 3 -7.32 -8.10 -0.56
N HIS A 4 -8.60 -8.30 -0.22
CA HIS A 4 -9.49 -9.19 -0.97
C HIS A 4 -9.82 -8.55 -2.33
N ASP A 5 -10.10 -7.25 -2.37
CA ASP A 5 -10.35 -6.52 -3.62
C ASP A 5 -9.10 -6.50 -4.50
N GLY A 6 -7.92 -6.33 -3.89
CA GLY A 6 -6.63 -6.49 -4.57
C GLY A 6 -6.38 -7.91 -5.12
N ASN A 7 -6.76 -8.95 -4.36
CA ASN A 7 -6.66 -10.34 -4.81
C ASN A 7 -7.61 -10.63 -5.98
N ALA A 8 -8.86 -10.16 -5.90
CA ALA A 8 -9.83 -10.32 -6.98
C ALA A 8 -9.35 -9.64 -8.27
N CYS A 9 -8.82 -8.42 -8.15
CA CYS A 9 -8.20 -7.71 -9.26
C CYS A 9 -6.96 -8.44 -9.81
N TYR A 10 -6.15 -9.08 -8.94
CA TYR A 10 -5.05 -9.90 -9.39
C TYR A 10 -5.52 -11.12 -10.20
N CYS A 11 -6.57 -11.82 -9.75
CA CYS A 11 -7.10 -12.99 -10.45
C CYS A 11 -7.54 -12.65 -11.88
N SER A 12 -8.13 -11.46 -12.11
CA SER A 12 -8.53 -11.06 -13.46
C SER A 12 -7.36 -10.79 -14.41
N VAL A 13 -6.21 -10.34 -13.91
CA VAL A 13 -4.99 -10.10 -14.71
C VAL A 13 -3.96 -11.23 -14.63
N GLN A 14 -4.31 -12.35 -13.99
CA GLN A 14 -3.37 -13.43 -13.70
C GLN A 14 -2.78 -14.05 -14.98
N ASN A 15 -3.61 -14.23 -16.02
CA ASN A 15 -3.18 -14.81 -17.29
C ASN A 15 -2.09 -13.98 -17.95
N ILE A 16 -2.26 -12.65 -17.91
CA ILE A 16 -1.30 -11.67 -18.45
C ILE A 16 0.01 -11.71 -17.64
N LEU A 17 -0.10 -11.69 -16.31
CA LEU A 17 1.07 -11.71 -15.42
C LEU A 17 1.84 -13.04 -15.47
N SER A 18 1.17 -14.15 -15.79
CA SER A 18 1.78 -15.47 -15.89
C SER A 18 2.42 -15.73 -17.26
N SER A 19 2.02 -15.00 -18.30
CA SER A 19 2.55 -15.18 -19.66
C SER A 19 4.07 -14.99 -19.76
N CYS A 20 4.75 -15.84 -20.54
CA CYS A 20 6.20 -15.68 -20.80
C CYS A 20 6.50 -14.64 -21.89
N LEU A 21 5.48 -14.24 -22.66
CA LEU A 21 5.60 -13.32 -23.80
C LEU A 21 5.79 -11.85 -23.37
N ILE A 22 5.42 -11.51 -22.14
CA ILE A 22 5.44 -10.14 -21.64
C ILE A 22 6.72 -9.89 -20.85
N SER A 23 7.39 -8.78 -21.15
CA SER A 23 8.60 -8.35 -20.44
C SER A 23 8.32 -8.07 -18.96
N LYS A 24 9.34 -8.29 -18.12
CA LYS A 24 9.25 -8.05 -16.66
C LYS A 24 8.81 -6.61 -16.34
N ASN A 25 9.34 -5.64 -17.08
CA ASN A 25 9.03 -4.22 -16.92
C ASN A 25 7.56 -3.90 -17.20
N LEU A 26 6.98 -4.51 -18.24
CA LEU A 26 5.57 -4.31 -18.56
C LEU A 26 4.66 -4.92 -17.50
N LYS A 27 5.00 -6.11 -16.97
CA LYS A 27 4.24 -6.70 -15.86
C LYS A 27 4.30 -5.86 -14.59
N ILE A 28 5.46 -5.30 -14.26
CA ILE A 28 5.61 -4.34 -13.14
C ILE A 28 4.75 -3.09 -13.39
N LYS A 29 4.70 -2.60 -14.64
CA LYS A 29 3.86 -1.46 -15.01
C LYS A 29 2.37 -1.77 -14.81
N ILE A 30 1.91 -2.94 -15.24
CA ILE A 30 0.54 -3.43 -15.02
C ILE A 30 0.20 -3.50 -13.54
N TYR A 31 1.10 -4.05 -12.72
CA TYR A 31 0.94 -4.07 -11.26
C TYR A 31 0.77 -2.64 -10.70
N LYS A 32 1.63 -1.70 -11.10
CA LYS A 32 1.59 -0.30 -10.66
C LYS A 32 0.31 0.43 -11.05
N THR A 33 -0.26 0.13 -12.20
CA THR A 33 -1.39 0.88 -12.78
C THR A 33 -2.75 0.27 -12.47
N ILE A 34 -2.84 -1.06 -12.33
CA ILE A 34 -4.13 -1.75 -12.18
C ILE A 34 -4.33 -2.19 -10.72
N ILE A 35 -3.46 -3.07 -10.22
CA ILE A 35 -3.64 -3.71 -8.90
C ILE A 35 -3.37 -2.70 -7.78
N LEU A 36 -2.28 -1.94 -7.90
CA LEU A 36 -1.80 -1.07 -6.84
C LEU A 36 -2.79 0.06 -6.48
N PRO A 37 -3.46 0.73 -7.43
CA PRO A 37 -4.49 1.72 -7.09
C PRO A 37 -5.69 1.13 -6.36
N VAL A 38 -6.16 -0.07 -6.74
CA VAL A 38 -7.29 -0.76 -6.08
C VAL A 38 -6.97 -1.00 -4.60
N VAL A 39 -5.77 -1.53 -4.32
CA VAL A 39 -5.33 -1.79 -2.94
C VAL A 39 -5.15 -0.48 -2.16
N LEU A 40 -4.53 0.54 -2.80
CA LEU A 40 -4.20 1.79 -2.11
C LEU A 40 -5.41 2.67 -1.84
N TYR A 41 -6.45 2.66 -2.69
CA TYR A 41 -7.63 3.49 -2.53
C TYR A 41 -8.27 3.32 -1.15
N GLY A 42 -8.51 2.06 -0.75
CA GLY A 42 -9.05 1.73 0.57
C GLY A 42 -8.06 1.89 1.73
N CYS A 43 -6.77 2.08 1.46
CA CYS A 43 -5.73 2.23 2.47
C CYS A 43 -5.42 3.70 2.80
N ILE A 44 -5.73 4.61 1.87
CA ILE A 44 -5.46 6.04 2.01
C ILE A 44 -6.38 6.67 3.05
N THR A 45 -7.67 6.32 3.03
CA THR A 45 -8.73 6.96 3.83
C THR A 45 -8.92 6.35 5.22
N TRP A 46 -8.26 5.23 5.51
CA TRP A 46 -8.43 4.49 6.77
C TRP A 46 -7.17 4.52 7.63
N SER A 47 -7.34 4.40 8.95
CA SER A 47 -6.21 4.22 9.86
C SER A 47 -5.58 2.85 9.67
N LEU A 48 -4.27 2.83 9.43
CA LEU A 48 -3.51 1.60 9.24
C LEU A 48 -2.63 1.33 10.46
N THR A 49 -2.73 0.11 10.98
CA THR A 49 -1.84 -0.37 12.04
C THR A 49 -0.51 -0.83 11.45
N VAL A 50 0.49 -1.05 12.30
CA VAL A 50 1.77 -1.67 11.90
C VAL A 50 1.53 -3.04 11.24
N ARG A 51 0.59 -3.83 11.80
CA ARG A 51 0.19 -5.13 11.24
C ARG A 51 -0.37 -4.99 9.82
N ASP A 52 -1.16 -3.95 9.55
CA ASP A 52 -1.72 -3.74 8.20
C ASP A 52 -0.63 -3.32 7.20
N LYS A 53 0.31 -2.47 7.61
CA LYS A 53 1.48 -2.10 6.78
C LYS A 53 2.31 -3.34 6.43
N HIS A 54 2.56 -4.21 7.40
CA HIS A 54 3.26 -5.47 7.17
C HIS A 54 2.50 -6.38 6.19
N ARG A 55 1.16 -6.53 6.35
CA ARG A 55 0.34 -7.30 5.41
C ARG A 55 0.39 -6.75 3.98
N LEU A 56 0.45 -5.42 3.80
CA LEU A 56 0.63 -4.79 2.49
C LEU A 56 2.00 -5.11 1.88
N GLN A 57 3.08 -5.12 2.69
CA GLN A 57 4.41 -5.51 2.22
C GLN A 57 4.46 -6.99 1.81
N VAL A 58 3.88 -7.88 2.61
CA VAL A 58 3.77 -9.31 2.26
C VAL A 58 3.00 -9.50 0.97
N PHE A 59 1.90 -8.76 0.78
CA PHE A 59 1.14 -8.77 -0.46
C PHE A 59 1.97 -8.29 -1.66
N GLU A 60 2.67 -7.16 -1.54
CA GLU A 60 3.56 -6.64 -2.58
C GLU A 60 4.65 -7.67 -2.95
N ASN A 61 5.34 -8.22 -1.96
CA ASN A 61 6.37 -9.25 -2.17
C ASN A 61 5.80 -10.49 -2.86
N ARG A 62 4.60 -10.94 -2.48
CA ARG A 62 3.93 -12.07 -3.14
C ARG A 62 3.67 -11.77 -4.62
N MET A 63 3.18 -10.57 -4.95
CA MET A 63 2.87 -10.18 -6.33
C MET A 63 4.13 -10.02 -7.18
N LEU A 64 5.17 -9.42 -6.63
CA LEU A 64 6.47 -9.29 -7.30
C LEU A 64 7.11 -10.65 -7.56
N ARG A 65 7.03 -11.60 -6.62
CA ARG A 65 7.52 -12.97 -6.81
C ARG A 65 6.77 -13.72 -7.90
N ARG A 66 5.46 -13.51 -8.04
CA ARG A 66 4.67 -14.13 -9.14
C ARG A 66 4.95 -13.50 -10.50
N THR A 67 5.27 -12.21 -10.50
CA THR A 67 5.58 -11.46 -11.73
C THR A 67 7.00 -11.75 -12.22
N SER A 68 7.91 -11.99 -11.28
CA SER A 68 9.31 -12.33 -11.54
C SER A 68 9.44 -13.83 -11.79
N LYS A 69 10.28 -14.21 -12.75
CA LYS A 69 10.65 -15.61 -12.96
C LYS A 69 11.57 -16.08 -11.82
N PRO A 70 11.55 -17.39 -11.46
CA PRO A 70 12.57 -17.99 -10.61
C PRO A 70 13.97 -17.72 -11.18
N ARG A 71 14.97 -17.62 -10.30
CA ARG A 71 16.37 -17.40 -10.71
C ARG A 71 17.10 -18.74 -10.64
N ILE A 72 17.94 -18.99 -11.64
CA ILE A 72 18.89 -20.11 -11.62
C ILE A 72 20.14 -19.61 -10.90
N GLU A 73 20.60 -20.33 -9.89
CA GLU A 73 21.89 -20.11 -9.25
C GLU A 73 23.02 -20.74 -10.08
N ASP A 74 24.27 -20.36 -9.78
CA ASP A 74 25.45 -20.84 -10.52
C ASP A 74 25.62 -22.38 -10.41
N ASN A 75 25.01 -22.99 -9.39
CA ASN A 75 24.91 -24.44 -9.18
C ASN A 75 23.80 -25.12 -10.02
N GLY A 76 23.08 -24.38 -10.87
CA GLY A 76 21.99 -24.89 -11.71
C GLY A 76 20.64 -25.07 -10.98
N VAL A 77 20.54 -24.71 -9.70
CA VAL A 77 19.31 -24.89 -8.90
C VAL A 77 18.36 -23.71 -9.08
N TRP A 78 17.09 -24.02 -9.28
CA TRP A 78 16.02 -23.02 -9.30
C TRP A 78 15.71 -22.53 -7.90
N ARG A 79 15.79 -21.21 -7.69
CA ARG A 79 15.43 -20.58 -6.42
C ARG A 79 14.42 -19.46 -6.55
N ILE A 80 13.72 -19.23 -5.44
CA ILE A 80 12.83 -18.07 -5.27
C ILE A 80 13.69 -16.86 -4.87
N LEU A 81 13.35 -15.68 -5.41
CA LEU A 81 14.04 -14.42 -5.10
C LEU A 81 13.98 -14.06 -3.61
N HIS A 82 15.05 -13.49 -3.07
CA HIS A 82 15.07 -13.00 -1.70
C HIS A 82 14.38 -11.63 -1.56
N ASN A 83 13.99 -11.24 -0.35
CA ASN A 83 13.27 -9.98 -0.13
C ASN A 83 14.11 -8.75 -0.57
N ASP A 84 15.42 -8.81 -0.42
CA ASP A 84 16.31 -7.71 -0.81
C ASP A 84 16.48 -7.61 -2.33
N GLU A 85 16.50 -8.75 -3.04
CA GLU A 85 16.46 -8.76 -4.50
C GLU A 85 15.15 -8.15 -5.04
N LEU A 86 14.01 -8.40 -4.37
CA LEU A 86 12.73 -7.80 -4.74
C LEU A 86 12.70 -6.28 -4.57
N LYS A 87 13.36 -5.74 -3.53
CA LYS A 87 13.49 -4.29 -3.33
C LYS A 87 14.28 -3.62 -4.47
N ASN A 88 15.29 -4.30 -5.00
CA ASN A 88 16.08 -3.79 -6.13
C ASN A 88 15.28 -3.81 -7.44
N LEU A 89 14.39 -4.80 -7.63
CA LEU A 89 13.52 -4.87 -8.80
C LEU A 89 12.40 -3.81 -8.79
N TYR A 90 11.96 -3.41 -7.59
CA TYR A 90 10.83 -2.51 -7.42
C TYR A 90 11.10 -1.49 -6.30
N SER A 91 11.37 -0.25 -6.70
CA SER A 91 11.45 0.90 -5.82
C SER A 91 10.57 2.02 -6.38
N PRO A 92 9.70 2.67 -5.58
CA PRO A 92 9.53 2.62 -4.12
C PRO A 92 8.50 1.59 -3.58
N ASN A 93 8.65 1.14 -2.33
CA ASN A 93 7.73 0.19 -1.69
C ASN A 93 6.29 0.71 -1.51
N ILE A 94 5.34 -0.22 -1.37
CA ILE A 94 3.90 0.07 -1.24
C ILE A 94 3.60 1.01 -0.07
N VAL A 95 4.33 0.90 1.04
CA VAL A 95 4.14 1.73 2.23
C VAL A 95 4.53 3.18 1.96
N ARG A 96 5.63 3.41 1.25
CA ARG A 96 6.09 4.75 0.85
C ARG A 96 5.10 5.38 -0.13
N MET A 97 4.64 4.62 -1.12
CA MET A 97 3.58 5.09 -2.03
C MET A 97 2.29 5.45 -1.30
N LEU A 98 1.90 4.63 -0.33
CA LEU A 98 0.75 4.88 0.52
C LEU A 98 0.91 6.19 1.32
N LYS A 99 2.07 6.41 1.95
CA LYS A 99 2.37 7.67 2.65
C LYS A 99 2.24 8.87 1.70
N SER A 100 2.86 8.80 0.52
CA SER A 100 2.79 9.88 -0.47
C SER A 100 1.37 10.15 -0.97
N ARG A 101 0.56 9.11 -1.21
CA ARG A 101 -0.86 9.27 -1.62
C ARG A 101 -1.71 9.84 -0.47
N ARG A 102 -1.45 9.42 0.76
CA ARG A 102 -2.12 9.98 1.94
C ARG A 102 -1.83 11.47 2.12
N MET A 103 -0.58 11.89 1.93
CA MET A 103 -0.22 13.31 1.96
C MET A 103 -0.89 14.10 0.84
N ARG A 104 -0.90 13.58 -0.40
CA ARG A 104 -1.63 14.23 -1.49
C ARG A 104 -3.11 14.39 -1.19
N TRP A 105 -3.75 13.35 -0.64
CA TRP A 105 -5.15 13.42 -0.23
C TRP A 105 -5.39 14.44 0.89
N LEU A 106 -4.53 14.46 1.91
CA LEU A 106 -4.59 15.44 3.00
C LEU A 106 -4.50 16.87 2.46
N VAL A 107 -3.53 17.13 1.58
CA VAL A 107 -3.34 18.46 0.97
C VAL A 107 -4.56 18.84 0.13
N HIS A 108 -5.13 17.88 -0.62
CA HIS A 108 -6.36 18.12 -1.38
C HIS A 108 -7.54 18.50 -0.47
N VAL A 109 -7.74 17.78 0.64
CA VAL A 109 -8.79 18.11 1.64
C VAL A 109 -8.54 19.46 2.31
N ALA A 110 -7.28 19.81 2.60
CA ALA A 110 -6.92 21.09 3.19
C ALA A 110 -7.25 22.28 2.27
N ARG A 111 -7.24 22.08 0.95
CA ARG A 111 -7.62 23.09 -0.05
C ARG A 111 -9.13 23.17 -0.33
N MET A 112 -9.92 22.22 0.18
CA MET A 112 -11.38 22.26 0.02
C MET A 112 -12.00 23.36 0.89
N ASN A 113 -13.14 23.91 0.45
CA ASN A 113 -13.94 24.82 1.26
C ASN A 113 -14.31 24.18 2.61
N GLY A 114 -14.25 24.96 3.69
CA GLY A 114 -14.48 24.54 5.08
C GLY A 114 -15.91 24.04 5.35
N GLU A 115 -16.86 24.34 4.47
CA GLU A 115 -18.23 23.82 4.53
C GLU A 115 -18.32 22.34 4.14
N ARG A 116 -17.34 21.79 3.42
CA ARG A 116 -17.35 20.38 3.04
C ARG A 116 -17.18 19.50 4.28
N GLY A 117 -18.10 18.54 4.46
CA GLY A 117 -18.09 17.64 5.61
C GLY A 117 -16.75 16.92 5.85
N VAL A 118 -16.02 16.56 4.79
CA VAL A 118 -14.69 15.92 4.91
C VAL A 118 -13.66 16.85 5.56
N HIS A 119 -13.65 18.13 5.19
CA HIS A 119 -12.78 19.13 5.80
C HIS A 119 -13.16 19.34 7.27
N GLN A 120 -14.47 19.45 7.55
CA GLN A 120 -14.96 19.60 8.92
C GLN A 120 -14.59 18.39 9.80
N VAL A 121 -14.76 17.16 9.32
CA VAL A 121 -14.39 15.94 10.09
C VAL A 121 -12.89 15.90 10.39
N LEU A 122 -12.06 16.39 9.47
CA LEU A 122 -10.61 16.43 9.66
C LEU A 122 -10.17 17.47 10.70
N VAL A 123 -10.79 18.65 10.67
CA VAL A 123 -10.43 19.81 11.51
C VAL A 123 -11.13 19.77 12.86
N ARG A 124 -12.44 19.46 12.88
CA ARG A 124 -13.26 19.47 14.10
C ARG A 124 -12.71 18.47 15.12
N LYS A 125 -12.63 18.94 16.36
CA LYS A 125 -12.44 18.10 17.53
C LYS A 125 -13.84 17.84 18.10
N PRO A 126 -14.38 16.61 18.03
CA PRO A 126 -15.67 16.33 18.64
C PRO A 126 -15.56 16.53 20.16
N ALA A 127 -16.52 17.25 20.73
CA ALA A 127 -16.65 17.42 22.18
C ALA A 127 -17.13 16.10 22.81
N GLY A 128 -16.47 15.67 23.89
CA GLY A 128 -16.82 14.44 24.62
C GLY A 128 -15.63 13.79 25.34
N LYS A 129 -15.91 13.12 26.47
CA LYS A 129 -14.92 12.32 27.19
C LYS A 129 -14.61 11.03 26.41
N ARG A 130 -13.33 10.65 26.36
CA ARG A 130 -12.91 9.39 25.72
C ARG A 130 -13.23 8.23 26.64
N LEU A 131 -13.66 7.11 26.06
CA LEU A 131 -13.73 5.84 26.78
C LEU A 131 -12.34 5.49 27.35
N LEU A 132 -12.33 5.04 28.60
CA LEU A 132 -11.13 4.54 29.28
C LEU A 132 -10.72 3.20 28.64
N GLY A 133 -9.43 3.01 28.38
CA GLY A 133 -8.86 1.82 27.72
C GLY A 133 -8.07 2.10 26.44
N ARG A 134 -7.74 1.05 25.67
CA ARG A 134 -6.91 1.17 24.44
C ARG A 134 -7.67 1.93 23.35
N SER A 135 -7.33 3.19 23.17
CA SER A 135 -7.95 4.04 22.13
C SER A 135 -7.71 3.47 20.72
N ARG A 136 -8.79 3.38 19.92
CA ARG A 136 -8.71 2.96 18.51
C ARG A 136 -7.73 3.86 17.73
N HIS A 137 -6.96 3.24 16.83
CA HIS A 137 -6.00 3.97 16.00
C HIS A 137 -6.74 4.94 15.06
N ARG A 138 -6.38 6.22 15.10
CA ARG A 138 -7.03 7.28 14.30
C ARG A 138 -6.21 7.61 13.06
N TRP A 139 -6.89 7.98 11.98
CA TRP A 139 -6.23 8.41 10.75
C TRP A 139 -5.28 9.60 10.97
N LYS A 140 -5.67 10.58 11.82
CA LYS A 140 -4.81 11.70 12.23
C LYS A 140 -3.51 11.26 12.93
N LYS A 141 -3.51 10.14 13.67
CA LYS A 141 -2.28 9.58 14.25
C LYS A 141 -1.35 9.03 13.16
N ASN A 142 -1.90 8.41 12.12
CA ASN A 142 -1.11 7.97 10.98
C ASN A 142 -0.46 9.13 10.22
N ILE A 143 -1.17 10.25 10.02
CA ILE A 143 -0.57 11.45 9.41
C ILE A 143 0.62 11.94 10.25
N LYS A 144 0.44 12.04 11.57
CA LYS A 144 1.52 12.45 12.47
C LYS A 144 2.72 11.51 12.34
N GLN A 145 2.49 10.20 12.32
CA GLN A 145 3.54 9.21 12.12
C GLN A 145 4.24 9.34 10.76
N ASP A 146 3.49 9.69 9.71
CA ASP A 146 4.04 9.85 8.37
C ASP A 146 4.85 11.15 8.21
N LEU A 147 4.50 12.22 8.95
CA LEU A 147 5.22 13.51 8.97
C LEU A 147 6.47 13.49 9.84
N TRP A 148 6.36 12.95 11.06
CA TRP A 148 7.40 13.07 12.09
C TRP A 148 8.29 11.84 12.19
N GLY A 149 8.01 10.78 11.41
CA GLY A 149 8.68 9.48 11.51
C GLY A 149 8.33 8.73 12.80
N ASP A 150 8.70 7.45 12.87
CA ASP A 150 8.73 6.71 14.14
C ASP A 150 9.91 7.25 14.97
N ARG A 151 9.76 8.45 15.55
CA ARG A 151 10.63 8.90 16.66
C ARG A 151 10.00 8.42 17.96
N SER A 152 10.25 7.15 18.26
CA SER A 152 10.08 6.50 19.57
C SER A 152 10.82 5.18 19.54
#